data_AF-A0A7Y5DL66-F1
#
_entry.id   AF-A0A7Y5DL66-F1
#
_cell.length_a   1.000
_cell.length_b   1.000
_cell.length_c   1.000
_cell.angle_alpha   90.00
_cell.angle_beta   90.00
_cell.angle_gamma   90.00
#
_symmetry.space_group_name_H-M   'P 1'
#
loop_
_entity.id
_entity.type
_entity.pdbx_description
1 polymer ?
#
loop_
_entity_poly.entity_id
_entity_poly.type
_entity_poly.pdbx_seq_one_letter_code
_entity_poly.pdbx_strand_id
1 'polypeptide(L)'
;MEQLQHILDQALKQFAVISDEAELEQVKAKYLGKEGSLTALLKGLGKLSAEERPAAGAQINVVKQAIEAALQQRRDALQQSKLAGKLAAESLDVTLPGRGASTGGLHPITLTLQRIEQLFHSLGFAISSGPEIESDFYNFTALNIPENHPARAMHDTFYIDPQHVLRTHTSPVQVRYMEENAPPLKIISPGRVYRVDSDATHSPMFHQVEGLWVDEDISFANLKGVVQDFLQRFFEQDDLQVRFRPSFFPFTEPSAEMDMSWKGGWLEIGGCGMVHPNVLKHVNIDSEKYLGFAFGLGVERLA
;
A
#
# COMPACT_ATOMS: atom_id res chain seq x y z
N MET A 1 3.49 58.00 -55.57
CA MET A 1 3.96 56.64 -55.21
C MET A 1 5.10 56.66 -54.20
N GLU A 2 6.16 57.46 -54.38
CA GLU A 2 7.29 57.56 -53.42
C GLU A 2 6.87 57.87 -51.97
N GLN A 3 5.92 58.79 -51.77
CA GLN A 3 5.45 59.16 -50.44
C GLN A 3 4.76 58.00 -49.68
N LEU A 4 4.02 57.13 -50.40
CA LEU A 4 3.35 55.97 -49.81
C LEU A 4 4.35 54.89 -49.40
N GLN A 5 5.35 54.65 -50.25
CA GLN A 5 6.44 53.73 -49.96
C GLN A 5 7.26 54.20 -48.76
N HIS A 6 7.57 55.49 -48.70
CA HIS A 6 8.29 56.09 -47.58
C HIS A 6 7.52 55.95 -46.25
N ILE A 7 6.19 56.15 -46.27
CA ILE A 7 5.34 55.96 -45.08
C ILE A 7 5.37 54.49 -44.62
N LEU A 8 5.26 53.54 -45.57
CA LEU A 8 5.33 52.12 -45.28
C LEU A 8 6.68 51.74 -44.65
N ASP A 9 7.79 52.13 -45.28
CA ASP A 9 9.14 51.80 -44.83
C ASP A 9 9.43 52.40 -43.44
N GLN A 10 8.96 53.62 -43.17
CA GLN A 10 9.09 54.23 -41.84
C GLN A 10 8.25 53.51 -40.79
N ALA A 11 7.00 53.15 -41.09
CA ALA A 11 6.13 52.43 -40.17
C ALA A 11 6.72 51.05 -39.83
N LEU A 12 7.20 50.31 -40.85
CA LEU A 12 7.84 49.01 -40.66
C LEU A 12 9.11 49.11 -39.80
N LYS A 13 9.97 50.10 -40.07
CA LYS A 13 11.19 50.33 -39.26
C LYS A 13 10.87 50.68 -37.80
N GLN A 14 9.85 51.51 -37.57
CA GLN A 14 9.47 51.88 -36.22
C GLN A 14 8.84 50.71 -35.46
N PHE A 15 7.89 49.98 -36.07
CA PHE A 15 7.31 48.80 -35.43
C PHE A 15 8.34 47.71 -35.10
N ALA A 16 9.37 47.54 -35.92
CA ALA A 16 10.41 46.53 -35.67
C ALA A 16 11.20 46.75 -34.37
N VAL A 17 11.38 47.99 -33.92
CA VAL A 17 12.24 48.34 -32.77
C VAL A 17 11.49 48.54 -31.45
N ILE A 18 10.17 48.76 -31.48
CA ILE A 18 9.37 49.09 -30.29
C ILE A 18 9.26 47.91 -29.34
N SER A 19 9.72 48.04 -28.10
CA SER A 19 9.67 46.99 -27.08
C SER A 19 8.53 47.13 -26.07
N ASP A 20 7.72 48.19 -26.16
CA ASP A 20 6.64 48.50 -25.23
C ASP A 20 5.28 48.58 -25.96
N GLU A 21 4.24 47.95 -25.40
CA GLU A 21 2.87 48.02 -25.92
C GLU A 21 2.31 49.45 -25.93
N ALA A 22 2.65 50.27 -24.94
CA ALA A 22 2.22 51.67 -24.88
C ALA A 22 2.88 52.51 -25.98
N GLU A 23 4.16 52.28 -26.25
CA GLU A 23 4.89 52.92 -27.35
C GLU A 23 4.35 52.45 -28.71
N LEU A 24 3.95 51.19 -28.84
CA LEU A 24 3.35 50.65 -30.08
C LEU A 24 2.03 51.37 -30.42
N GLU A 25 1.18 51.62 -29.42
CA GLU A 25 -0.07 52.37 -29.62
C GLU A 25 0.18 53.85 -29.95
N GLN A 26 1.20 54.48 -29.35
CA GLN A 26 1.60 55.85 -29.69
C GLN A 26 2.10 55.96 -31.14
N VAL A 27 2.91 55.00 -31.60
CA VAL A 27 3.43 54.99 -32.98
C VAL A 27 2.34 54.66 -33.98
N LYS A 28 1.45 53.71 -33.68
CA LYS A 28 0.24 53.43 -34.48
C LYS A 28 -0.57 54.71 -34.73
N ALA A 29 -0.76 55.56 -33.72
CA ALA A 29 -1.52 56.79 -33.86
C ALA A 29 -0.94 57.77 -34.91
N LYS A 30 0.39 57.78 -35.10
CA LYS A 30 1.07 58.64 -36.10
C LYS A 30 0.76 58.24 -37.55
N TYR A 31 0.41 56.97 -37.78
CA TYR A 31 0.15 56.43 -39.13
C TYR A 31 -1.34 56.22 -39.39
N LEU A 32 -2.04 55.53 -38.47
CA LEU A 32 -3.43 55.09 -38.61
C LEU A 32 -4.42 55.90 -37.75
N GLY A 33 -3.95 56.87 -36.96
CA GLY A 33 -4.81 57.72 -36.12
C GLY A 33 -5.66 58.71 -36.92
N LYS A 34 -6.52 59.48 -36.23
CA LYS A 34 -7.42 60.48 -36.84
C LYS A 34 -6.67 61.58 -37.63
N GLU A 35 -5.47 61.91 -37.17
CA GLU A 35 -4.52 62.84 -37.80
C GLU A 35 -3.30 62.13 -38.40
N GLY A 36 -3.35 60.79 -38.51
CA GLY A 36 -2.24 59.99 -39.00
C GLY A 36 -1.93 60.27 -40.47
N SER A 37 -0.67 60.08 -40.85
CA SER A 37 -0.17 60.33 -42.21
C SER A 37 -0.98 59.59 -43.29
N LEU A 38 -1.43 58.36 -43.01
CA LEU A 38 -2.24 57.58 -43.94
C LEU A 38 -3.70 58.07 -44.00
N THR A 39 -4.26 58.46 -42.86
CA THR A 39 -5.61 59.03 -42.76
C THR A 39 -5.70 60.39 -43.45
N ALA A 40 -4.64 61.20 -43.39
CA ALA A 40 -4.54 62.46 -44.14
C ALA A 40 -4.54 62.24 -45.66
N LEU A 41 -3.84 61.22 -46.15
CA LEU A 41 -3.86 60.84 -47.57
C LEU A 41 -5.24 60.33 -48.02
N LEU A 42 -5.94 59.55 -47.18
CA LEU A 42 -7.31 59.12 -47.43
C LEU A 42 -8.29 60.31 -47.54
N LYS A 43 -8.16 61.33 -46.67
CA LYS A 43 -8.95 62.57 -46.75
C LYS A 43 -8.63 63.36 -48.03
N GLY A 44 -7.38 63.30 -48.50
CA GLY A 44 -6.90 63.93 -49.73
C GLY A 44 -7.52 63.37 -51.02
N LEU A 45 -8.00 62.12 -51.02
CA LEU A 45 -8.69 61.49 -52.16
C LEU A 45 -9.94 62.28 -52.62
N GLY A 46 -10.50 63.10 -51.73
CA GLY A 46 -11.59 64.04 -52.02
C GLY A 46 -11.33 64.99 -53.19
N LYS A 47 -10.05 65.31 -53.42
CA LYS A 47 -9.57 66.34 -54.36
C LYS A 47 -9.17 65.79 -55.75
N LEU A 48 -9.23 64.47 -55.95
CA LEU A 48 -8.86 63.81 -57.20
C LEU A 48 -10.05 63.69 -58.16
N SER A 49 -9.76 63.63 -59.46
CA SER A 49 -10.73 63.38 -60.53
C SER A 49 -11.41 62.00 -60.37
N ALA A 50 -12.60 61.82 -60.95
CA ALA A 50 -13.36 60.57 -60.84
C ALA A 50 -12.61 59.36 -61.43
N GLU A 51 -11.72 59.59 -62.39
CA GLU A 51 -10.92 58.54 -63.06
C GLU A 51 -9.68 58.14 -62.25
N GLU A 52 -9.04 59.06 -61.51
CA GLU A 52 -7.81 58.80 -60.75
C GLU A 52 -8.06 58.30 -59.32
N ARG A 53 -9.24 58.60 -58.77
CA ARG A 53 -9.64 58.27 -57.40
C ARG A 53 -9.62 56.76 -57.08
N PRO A 54 -10.09 55.84 -57.96
CA PRO A 54 -10.07 54.40 -57.67
C PRO A 54 -8.66 53.84 -57.59
N ALA A 55 -7.76 54.24 -58.50
CA ALA A 55 -6.38 53.76 -58.54
C ALA A 55 -5.58 54.24 -57.32
N ALA A 56 -5.74 55.53 -56.94
CA ALA A 56 -5.09 56.09 -55.75
C ALA A 56 -5.63 55.46 -54.44
N GLY A 57 -6.94 55.23 -54.36
CA GLY A 57 -7.56 54.56 -53.20
C GLY A 57 -7.09 53.12 -53.02
N ALA A 58 -6.95 52.36 -54.12
CA ALA A 58 -6.43 51.00 -54.09
C ALA A 58 -4.99 50.95 -53.56
N GLN A 59 -4.11 51.85 -54.01
CA GLN A 59 -2.72 51.92 -53.54
C GLN A 59 -2.62 52.28 -52.05
N ILE A 60 -3.43 53.21 -51.57
CA ILE A 60 -3.46 53.58 -50.15
C ILE A 60 -3.95 52.40 -49.28
N ASN A 61 -4.96 51.66 -49.76
CA ASN A 61 -5.46 50.48 -49.04
C ASN A 61 -4.43 49.36 -48.94
N VAL A 62 -3.63 49.11 -49.98
CA VAL A 62 -2.53 48.13 -49.93
C VAL A 62 -1.53 48.50 -48.83
N VAL A 63 -1.11 49.77 -48.78
CA VAL A 63 -0.19 50.25 -47.73
C VAL A 63 -0.83 50.18 -46.35
N LYS A 64 -2.12 50.52 -46.24
CA LYS A 64 -2.89 50.41 -44.98
C LYS A 64 -2.84 48.97 -44.44
N GLN A 65 -3.17 48.01 -45.29
CA GLN A 65 -3.18 46.59 -44.92
C GLN A 65 -1.79 46.11 -44.50
N ALA A 66 -0.75 46.53 -45.20
CA ALA A 66 0.64 46.19 -44.84
C ALA A 66 1.04 46.76 -43.46
N ILE A 67 0.65 48.01 -43.16
CA ILE A 67 0.91 48.63 -41.85
C ILE A 67 0.09 47.95 -40.74
N GLU A 68 -1.19 47.65 -40.98
CA GLU A 68 -2.04 46.93 -40.03
C GLU A 68 -1.52 45.52 -39.74
N ALA A 69 -1.06 44.81 -40.77
CA ALA A 69 -0.44 43.50 -40.63
C ALA A 69 0.86 43.56 -39.80
N ALA A 70 1.74 44.52 -40.10
CA ALA A 70 2.99 44.70 -39.35
C ALA A 70 2.76 45.12 -37.89
N LEU A 71 1.76 45.98 -37.65
CA LEU A 71 1.33 46.36 -36.31
C LEU A 71 0.84 45.15 -35.52
N GLN A 72 -0.01 44.32 -36.13
CA GLN A 72 -0.55 43.13 -35.49
C GLN A 72 0.56 42.13 -35.19
N GLN A 73 1.45 41.88 -36.15
CA GLN A 73 2.62 41.02 -35.97
C GLN A 73 3.51 41.50 -34.81
N ARG A 74 3.75 42.81 -34.69
CA ARG A 74 4.53 43.34 -33.57
C ARG A 74 3.81 43.19 -32.25
N ARG A 75 2.50 43.45 -32.21
CA ARG A 75 1.68 43.29 -31.00
C ARG A 75 1.72 41.84 -30.52
N ASP A 76 1.54 40.87 -31.41
CA ASP A 76 1.58 39.45 -31.09
C ASP A 76 2.97 39.02 -30.57
N ALA A 77 4.04 39.54 -31.18
CA ALA A 77 5.41 39.27 -30.72
C ALA A 77 5.68 39.82 -29.30
N LEU A 78 5.20 41.02 -28.99
CA LEU A 78 5.32 41.60 -27.64
C LEU A 78 4.53 40.79 -26.60
N GLN A 79 3.31 40.39 -26.94
CA GLN A 79 2.47 39.55 -26.07
C GLN A 79 3.10 38.19 -25.80
N GLN A 80 3.62 37.53 -26.83
CA GLN A 80 4.34 36.25 -26.69
C GLN A 80 5.59 36.40 -25.83
N SER A 81 6.38 37.46 -26.03
CA SER A 81 7.57 37.72 -25.22
C SER A 81 7.22 37.94 -23.74
N LYS A 82 6.14 38.68 -23.46
CA LYS A 82 5.67 38.94 -22.09
C LYS A 82 5.16 37.66 -21.42
N LEU A 83 4.41 36.83 -22.16
CA LEU A 83 3.95 35.52 -21.69
C LEU A 83 5.14 34.59 -21.42
N ALA A 84 6.10 34.48 -22.33
CA ALA A 84 7.29 33.65 -22.17
C ALA A 84 8.11 34.08 -20.95
N GLY A 85 8.29 35.39 -20.73
CA GLY A 85 8.95 35.93 -19.54
C GLY A 85 8.22 35.55 -18.24
N LYS A 86 6.89 35.63 -18.22
CA LYS A 86 6.07 35.21 -17.08
C LYS A 86 6.21 33.71 -16.80
N LEU A 87 6.11 32.87 -17.84
CA LEU A 87 6.26 31.42 -17.71
C LEU A 87 7.66 31.01 -17.24
N ALA A 88 8.71 31.68 -17.71
CA ALA A 88 10.08 31.42 -17.25
C ALA A 88 10.27 31.80 -15.77
N ALA A 89 9.69 32.93 -15.34
CA ALA A 89 9.75 33.36 -13.94
C ALA A 89 8.93 32.47 -12.99
N GLU A 90 7.82 31.91 -13.47
CA GLU A 90 6.94 30.99 -12.73
C GLU A 90 7.32 29.52 -12.95
N SER A 91 8.43 29.24 -13.65
CA SER A 91 8.92 27.88 -13.85
C SER A 91 9.36 27.28 -12.52
N LEU A 92 8.82 26.12 -12.20
CA LEU A 92 9.12 25.39 -10.97
C LEU A 92 9.92 24.14 -11.31
N ASP A 93 10.77 23.71 -10.38
CA ASP A 93 11.32 22.36 -10.42
C ASP A 93 10.24 21.35 -10.02
N VAL A 94 9.63 20.71 -11.02
CA VAL A 94 8.57 19.72 -10.84
C VAL A 94 9.06 18.39 -10.26
N THR A 95 10.39 18.21 -10.12
CA THR A 95 10.98 17.00 -9.53
C THR A 95 11.14 17.09 -8.02
N LEU A 96 10.94 18.28 -7.44
CA LEU A 96 11.03 18.45 -5.99
C LEU A 96 9.97 17.60 -5.27
N PRO A 97 10.32 17.00 -4.12
CA PRO A 97 9.36 16.28 -3.29
C PRO A 97 8.17 17.16 -2.93
N GLY A 98 6.96 16.65 -3.19
CA GLY A 98 5.72 17.32 -2.83
C GLY A 98 5.58 17.48 -1.31
N ARG A 99 4.93 18.55 -0.87
CA ARG A 99 4.56 18.72 0.54
C ARG A 99 3.35 17.83 0.84
N GLY A 100 3.47 16.95 1.82
CA GLY A 100 2.41 16.04 2.22
C GLY A 100 2.80 15.20 3.42
N ALA A 101 1.88 14.34 3.86
CA ALA A 101 2.19 13.32 4.87
C ALA A 101 2.84 12.11 4.20
N SER A 102 3.74 11.44 4.92
CA SER A 102 4.25 10.14 4.52
C SER A 102 3.15 9.08 4.59
N THR A 103 3.32 8.00 3.84
CA THR A 103 2.46 6.82 3.95
C THR A 103 2.73 6.11 5.27
N GLY A 104 1.66 5.70 5.96
CA GLY A 104 1.77 4.76 7.08
C GLY A 104 2.13 3.35 6.62
N GLY A 105 2.52 2.50 7.56
CA GLY A 105 2.80 1.08 7.32
C GLY A 105 2.21 0.22 8.44
N LEU A 106 1.91 -1.04 8.11
CA LEU A 106 1.54 -2.03 9.11
C LEU A 106 2.79 -2.55 9.82
N HIS A 107 2.62 -3.00 11.06
CA HIS A 107 3.70 -3.66 11.80
C HIS A 107 4.08 -4.98 11.09
N PRO A 108 5.37 -5.39 11.05
CA PRO A 108 5.79 -6.63 10.41
C PRO A 108 5.04 -7.88 10.89
N ILE A 109 4.74 -7.95 12.19
CA ILE A 109 3.93 -9.03 12.78
C ILE A 109 2.50 -9.03 12.24
N THR A 110 1.89 -7.85 12.02
CA THR A 110 0.56 -7.76 11.41
C THR A 110 0.58 -8.27 9.98
N LEU A 111 1.60 -7.91 9.19
CA LEU A 111 1.77 -8.42 7.82
C LEU A 111 1.96 -9.93 7.81
N THR A 112 2.75 -10.44 8.74
CA THR A 112 3.01 -11.87 8.91
C THR A 112 1.73 -12.63 9.26
N LEU A 113 0.96 -12.16 10.25
CA LEU A 113 -0.34 -12.74 10.62
C LEU A 113 -1.31 -12.75 9.44
N GLN A 114 -1.45 -11.63 8.73
CA GLN A 114 -2.33 -11.54 7.55
C GLN A 114 -1.93 -12.55 6.46
N ARG A 115 -0.63 -12.73 6.24
CA ARG A 115 -0.13 -13.74 5.29
C ARG A 115 -0.43 -15.16 5.75
N ILE A 116 -0.19 -15.48 7.03
CA ILE A 116 -0.51 -16.78 7.61
C ILE A 116 -2.00 -17.08 7.47
N GLU A 117 -2.85 -16.13 7.86
CA GLU A 117 -4.30 -16.21 7.76
C GLU A 117 -4.76 -16.46 6.33
N GLN A 118 -4.23 -15.70 5.36
CA GLN A 118 -4.56 -15.85 3.95
C GLN A 118 -4.21 -17.26 3.41
N LEU A 119 -3.03 -17.78 3.76
CA LEU A 119 -2.59 -19.11 3.32
C LEU A 119 -3.46 -20.22 3.89
N PHE A 120 -3.72 -20.20 5.21
CA PHE A 120 -4.58 -21.21 5.83
C PHE A 120 -6.04 -21.09 5.39
N HIS A 121 -6.53 -19.87 5.16
CA HIS A 121 -7.86 -19.65 4.59
C HIS A 121 -8.02 -20.29 3.22
N SER A 122 -6.98 -20.25 2.37
CA SER A 122 -7.00 -20.93 1.06
C SER A 122 -7.12 -22.46 1.15
N LEU A 123 -6.73 -23.04 2.28
CA LEU A 123 -6.88 -24.47 2.60
C LEU A 123 -8.23 -24.79 3.29
N GLY A 124 -9.10 -23.79 3.50
CA GLY A 124 -10.40 -23.93 4.14
C GLY A 124 -10.36 -23.85 5.67
N PHE A 125 -9.28 -23.35 6.28
CA PHE A 125 -9.29 -23.03 7.71
C PHE A 125 -10.05 -21.72 7.96
N ALA A 126 -10.95 -21.73 8.95
CA ALA A 126 -11.56 -20.52 9.48
C ALA A 126 -10.66 -19.88 10.55
N ILE A 127 -10.83 -18.58 10.79
CA ILE A 127 -10.12 -17.87 11.86
C ILE A 127 -10.98 -17.88 13.11
N SER A 128 -10.40 -18.27 14.25
CA SER A 128 -11.03 -18.23 15.56
C SER A 128 -10.19 -17.40 16.54
N SER A 129 -10.85 -16.70 17.45
CA SER A 129 -10.18 -15.85 18.44
C SER A 129 -10.84 -16.02 19.80
N GLY A 130 -10.06 -15.94 20.86
CA GLY A 130 -10.56 -15.98 22.23
C GLY A 130 -9.86 -14.97 23.14
N PRO A 131 -10.26 -14.90 24.41
CA PRO A 131 -9.73 -13.94 25.36
C PRO A 131 -8.23 -14.19 25.64
N GLU A 132 -7.53 -13.14 26.05
CA GLU A 132 -6.11 -13.21 26.46
C GLU A 132 -5.95 -13.61 27.93
N ILE A 133 -6.94 -13.27 28.76
CA ILE A 133 -7.07 -13.77 30.13
C ILE A 133 -7.93 -15.03 30.07
N GLU A 134 -7.36 -16.15 30.49
CA GLU A 134 -8.02 -17.46 30.47
C GLU A 134 -8.12 -18.05 31.87
N SER A 135 -9.06 -18.99 32.05
CA SER A 135 -9.10 -19.79 33.27
C SER A 135 -8.06 -20.91 33.22
N ASP A 136 -7.62 -21.39 34.38
CA ASP A 136 -6.73 -22.55 34.52
C ASP A 136 -7.31 -23.78 33.78
N PHE A 137 -8.63 -23.94 33.78
CA PHE A 137 -9.30 -25.03 33.07
C PHE A 137 -9.00 -25.00 31.57
N TYR A 138 -9.25 -23.87 30.89
CA TYR A 138 -9.04 -23.79 29.43
C TYR A 138 -7.56 -23.72 29.05
N ASN A 139 -6.72 -23.08 29.87
CA ASN A 139 -5.29 -22.96 29.59
C ASN A 139 -4.52 -24.24 29.89
N PHE A 140 -5.01 -25.12 30.76
CA PHE A 140 -4.25 -26.31 31.16
C PHE A 140 -5.08 -27.58 31.25
N THR A 141 -6.11 -27.63 32.10
CA THR A 141 -6.82 -28.88 32.42
C THR A 141 -7.45 -29.53 31.20
N ALA A 142 -8.18 -28.75 30.39
CA ALA A 142 -8.82 -29.23 29.16
C ALA A 142 -7.81 -29.68 28.09
N LEU A 143 -6.57 -29.21 28.18
CA LEU A 143 -5.44 -29.58 27.33
C LEU A 143 -4.63 -30.74 27.93
N ASN A 144 -5.22 -31.51 28.85
CA ASN A 144 -4.60 -32.69 29.46
C ASN A 144 -3.28 -32.38 30.20
N ILE A 145 -3.09 -31.12 30.62
CA ILE A 145 -1.94 -30.70 31.43
C ILE A 145 -2.34 -30.85 32.90
N PRO A 146 -1.76 -31.75 33.71
CA PRO A 146 -2.16 -31.94 35.10
C PRO A 146 -1.69 -30.81 36.03
N GLU A 147 -2.29 -30.67 37.22
CA GLU A 147 -1.97 -29.61 38.21
C GLU A 147 -0.49 -29.57 38.61
N ASN A 148 0.17 -30.73 38.67
CA ASN A 148 1.58 -30.86 39.03
C ASN A 148 2.54 -30.71 37.84
N HIS A 149 2.05 -30.33 36.65
CA HIS A 149 2.88 -30.17 35.46
C HIS A 149 3.76 -28.92 35.55
N PRO A 150 5.05 -28.98 35.16
CA PRO A 150 5.96 -27.83 35.22
C PRO A 150 5.43 -26.58 34.52
N ALA A 151 4.75 -26.73 33.38
CA ALA A 151 4.17 -25.61 32.64
C ALA A 151 3.15 -24.75 33.44
N ARG A 152 2.59 -25.28 34.54
CA ARG A 152 1.69 -24.53 35.44
C ARG A 152 2.44 -23.73 36.51
N ALA A 153 3.76 -23.84 36.60
CA ALA A 153 4.52 -23.19 37.64
C ALA A 153 4.48 -21.66 37.52
N MET A 154 4.46 -20.96 38.66
CA MET A 154 4.40 -19.49 38.72
C MET A 154 5.63 -18.80 38.09
N HIS A 155 6.72 -19.52 37.88
CA HIS A 155 7.92 -18.98 37.22
C HIS A 155 7.83 -19.02 35.69
N ASP A 156 6.83 -19.71 35.12
CA ASP A 156 6.64 -19.83 33.67
C ASP A 156 5.34 -19.14 33.18
N THR A 157 4.34 -18.99 34.07
CA THR A 157 3.01 -18.46 33.75
C THR A 157 2.64 -17.22 34.58
N PHE A 158 2.09 -16.20 33.93
CA PHE A 158 1.54 -15.03 34.63
C PHE A 158 0.14 -15.34 35.19
N TYR A 159 0.06 -15.57 36.50
CA TYR A 159 -1.20 -15.69 37.23
C TYR A 159 -1.76 -14.32 37.61
N ILE A 160 -3.05 -14.10 37.37
CA ILE A 160 -3.80 -12.91 37.81
C ILE A 160 -4.38 -13.15 39.20
N ASP A 161 -4.94 -14.34 39.39
CA ASP A 161 -5.47 -14.86 40.64
C ASP A 161 -5.34 -16.41 40.61
N PRO A 162 -5.78 -17.15 41.65
CA PRO A 162 -5.64 -18.61 41.68
C PRO A 162 -6.42 -19.37 40.59
N GLN A 163 -7.33 -18.74 39.87
CA GLN A 163 -8.18 -19.35 38.84
C GLN A 163 -7.89 -18.84 37.42
N HIS A 164 -7.24 -17.68 37.28
CA HIS A 164 -7.03 -17.01 35.99
C HIS A 164 -5.56 -16.71 35.70
N VAL A 165 -5.20 -16.87 34.43
CA VAL A 165 -3.85 -16.63 33.89
C VAL A 165 -3.91 -15.77 32.64
N LEU A 166 -2.81 -15.09 32.32
CA LEU A 166 -2.58 -14.69 30.93
C LEU A 166 -2.24 -15.95 30.14
N ARG A 167 -2.95 -16.19 29.03
CA ARG A 167 -2.79 -17.43 28.26
C ARG A 167 -1.35 -17.59 27.76
N THR A 168 -0.81 -18.79 27.89
CA THR A 168 0.58 -19.13 27.52
C THR A 168 0.74 -19.61 26.08
N HIS A 169 -0.40 -19.88 25.44
CA HIS A 169 -0.59 -20.39 24.09
C HIS A 169 -2.04 -20.09 23.63
N THR A 170 -2.36 -20.21 22.35
CA THR A 170 -3.72 -19.95 21.82
C THR A 170 -4.61 -21.19 21.78
N SER A 171 -4.12 -22.32 22.31
CA SER A 171 -4.87 -23.58 22.48
C SER A 171 -6.21 -23.47 23.24
N PRO A 172 -6.40 -22.56 24.21
CA PRO A 172 -7.71 -22.35 24.87
C PRO A 172 -8.84 -22.06 23.87
N VAL A 173 -8.52 -21.33 22.79
CA VAL A 173 -9.45 -21.03 21.71
C VAL A 173 -9.94 -22.30 21.01
N GLN A 174 -9.05 -23.29 20.86
CA GLN A 174 -9.39 -24.57 20.24
C GLN A 174 -10.38 -25.35 21.09
N VAL A 175 -10.16 -25.41 22.40
CA VAL A 175 -11.08 -26.08 23.36
C VAL A 175 -12.47 -25.44 23.28
N ARG A 176 -12.55 -24.11 23.42
CA ARG A 176 -13.81 -23.37 23.34
C ARG A 176 -14.52 -23.58 22.00
N TYR A 177 -13.76 -23.57 20.91
CA TYR A 177 -14.33 -23.79 19.58
C TYR A 177 -14.92 -25.20 19.44
N MET A 178 -14.25 -26.22 19.98
CA MET A 178 -14.76 -27.60 20.00
C MET A 178 -15.99 -27.78 20.90
N GLU A 179 -16.15 -26.99 21.97
CA GLU A 179 -17.36 -27.03 22.81
C GLU A 179 -18.59 -26.43 22.09
N GLU A 180 -18.37 -25.42 21.28
CA GLU A 180 -19.45 -24.69 20.59
C GLU A 180 -19.78 -25.27 19.19
N ASN A 181 -18.91 -26.10 18.63
CA ASN A 181 -19.02 -26.59 17.25
C ASN A 181 -18.75 -28.10 17.18
N ALA A 182 -19.60 -28.83 16.46
CA ALA A 182 -19.39 -30.24 16.19
C ALA A 182 -18.46 -30.44 14.97
N PRO A 183 -17.62 -31.50 14.95
CA PRO A 183 -16.84 -31.87 13.76
C PRO A 183 -17.68 -32.07 12.49
N PRO A 184 -17.11 -31.77 11.30
CA PRO A 184 -15.71 -31.43 11.04
C PRO A 184 -15.31 -30.00 11.43
N LEU A 185 -14.15 -29.86 12.08
CA LEU A 185 -13.61 -28.57 12.54
C LEU A 185 -12.29 -28.29 11.85
N LYS A 186 -12.10 -27.06 11.35
CA LYS A 186 -10.86 -26.64 10.71
C LYS A 186 -10.61 -25.16 10.95
N ILE A 187 -9.76 -24.85 11.93
CA ILE A 187 -9.52 -23.47 12.38
C ILE A 187 -8.04 -23.15 12.58
N ILE A 188 -7.70 -21.88 12.44
CA ILE A 188 -6.48 -21.29 13.01
C ILE A 188 -6.85 -20.23 14.05
N SER A 189 -6.02 -20.11 15.07
CA SER A 189 -6.20 -19.25 16.23
C SER A 189 -4.99 -18.32 16.39
N PRO A 190 -4.90 -17.22 15.62
CA PRO A 190 -3.89 -16.19 15.81
C PRO A 190 -4.15 -15.42 17.12
N GLY A 191 -3.09 -15.11 17.86
CA GLY A 191 -3.25 -14.29 19.05
C GLY A 191 -1.99 -14.02 19.84
N ARG A 192 -2.08 -13.04 20.73
CA ARG A 192 -1.04 -12.75 21.74
C ARG A 192 -1.02 -13.81 22.81
N VAL A 193 0.18 -14.15 23.27
CA VAL A 193 0.43 -15.11 24.35
C VAL A 193 1.52 -14.55 25.25
N TYR A 194 1.56 -15.04 26.48
CA TYR A 194 2.36 -14.45 27.55
C TYR A 194 3.14 -15.53 28.30
N ARG A 195 4.41 -15.27 28.55
CA ARG A 195 5.29 -16.16 29.33
C ARG A 195 6.21 -15.33 30.20
N VAL A 196 6.57 -15.86 31.36
CA VAL A 196 7.48 -15.18 32.30
C VAL A 196 8.93 -15.37 31.85
N ASP A 197 9.23 -14.92 30.64
CA ASP A 197 10.56 -14.96 30.03
C ASP A 197 10.84 -13.63 29.34
N SER A 198 12.04 -13.10 29.54
CA SER A 198 12.42 -11.79 29.02
C SER A 198 13.93 -11.69 28.87
N ASP A 199 14.42 -11.95 27.66
CA ASP A 199 15.82 -11.81 27.29
C ASP A 199 15.97 -11.25 25.86
N ALA A 200 17.16 -11.36 25.25
CA ALA A 200 17.40 -10.84 23.91
C ALA A 200 16.59 -11.56 22.80
N THR A 201 16.10 -12.76 23.06
CA THR A 201 15.38 -13.65 22.13
C THR A 201 13.96 -13.97 22.57
N HIS A 202 13.61 -13.66 23.83
CA HIS A 202 12.31 -13.93 24.43
C HIS A 202 11.66 -12.62 24.89
N SER A 203 10.43 -12.42 24.46
CA SER A 203 9.57 -11.32 24.92
C SER A 203 8.48 -11.89 25.83
N PRO A 204 8.13 -11.20 26.94
CA PRO A 204 7.09 -11.67 27.84
C PRO A 204 5.69 -11.66 27.20
N MET A 205 5.54 -10.95 26.08
CA MET A 205 4.39 -11.02 25.19
C MET A 205 4.87 -11.21 23.76
N PHE A 206 4.33 -12.22 23.07
CA PHE A 206 4.60 -12.51 21.67
C PHE A 206 3.33 -13.07 21.00
N HIS A 207 3.39 -13.42 19.72
CA HIS A 207 2.24 -13.90 18.97
C HIS A 207 2.42 -15.35 18.56
N GLN A 208 1.36 -16.13 18.70
CA GLN A 208 1.28 -17.49 18.18
C GLN A 208 0.11 -17.61 17.22
N VAL A 209 0.26 -18.51 16.27
CA VAL A 209 -0.82 -19.03 15.45
C VAL A 209 -0.86 -20.52 15.67
N GLU A 210 -2.00 -21.01 16.13
CA GLU A 210 -2.23 -22.44 16.28
C GLU A 210 -3.33 -22.92 15.35
N GLY A 211 -3.12 -24.04 14.69
CA GLY A 211 -4.15 -24.68 13.87
C GLY A 211 -4.69 -25.93 14.53
N LEU A 212 -5.97 -26.20 14.27
CA LEU A 212 -6.68 -27.42 14.64
C LEU A 212 -7.46 -27.91 13.42
N TRP A 213 -7.34 -29.20 13.11
CA TRP A 213 -8.25 -29.89 12.19
C TRP A 213 -8.71 -31.20 12.82
N VAL A 214 -10.03 -31.34 13.05
CA VAL A 214 -10.69 -32.54 13.57
C VAL A 214 -11.72 -33.03 12.54
N ASP A 215 -11.60 -34.29 12.11
CA ASP A 215 -12.50 -34.93 11.13
C ASP A 215 -12.44 -36.48 11.30
N GLU A 216 -13.26 -37.21 10.56
CA GLU A 216 -13.31 -38.69 10.65
C GLU A 216 -12.03 -39.34 10.06
N ASP A 217 -11.46 -38.77 8.99
CA ASP A 217 -10.34 -39.35 8.23
C ASP A 217 -9.05 -38.49 8.31
N ILE A 218 -8.60 -38.16 9.53
CA ILE A 218 -7.38 -37.36 9.76
C ILE A 218 -6.21 -38.23 10.23
N SER A 219 -5.04 -38.02 9.62
CA SER A 219 -3.81 -38.72 9.94
C SER A 219 -2.63 -37.78 10.14
N PHE A 220 -1.55 -38.30 10.72
CA PHE A 220 -0.29 -37.57 10.86
C PHE A 220 0.33 -37.20 9.50
N ALA A 221 0.01 -37.93 8.43
CA ALA A 221 0.45 -37.58 7.08
C ALA A 221 -0.19 -36.28 6.60
N ASN A 222 -1.46 -36.03 6.97
CA ASN A 222 -2.15 -34.77 6.65
C ASN A 222 -1.47 -33.59 7.36
N LEU A 223 -1.14 -33.74 8.64
CA LEU A 223 -0.39 -32.74 9.41
C LEU A 223 0.92 -32.37 8.71
N LYS A 224 1.73 -33.38 8.36
CA LYS A 224 3.02 -33.15 7.68
C LYS A 224 2.84 -32.42 6.35
N GLY A 225 1.86 -32.83 5.55
CA GLY A 225 1.57 -32.21 4.26
C GLY A 225 1.13 -30.75 4.39
N VAL A 226 0.21 -30.46 5.32
CA VAL A 226 -0.30 -29.09 5.55
C VAL A 226 0.81 -28.16 6.02
N VAL A 227 1.62 -28.58 7.00
CA VAL A 227 2.73 -27.77 7.50
C VAL A 227 3.78 -27.54 6.42
N GLN A 228 4.14 -28.60 5.66
CA GLN A 228 5.14 -28.48 4.61
C GLN A 228 4.69 -27.52 3.50
N ASP A 229 3.47 -27.68 2.99
CA ASP A 229 2.92 -26.79 1.97
C ASP A 229 2.82 -25.35 2.51
N PHE A 230 2.33 -25.16 3.73
CA PHE A 230 2.28 -23.84 4.37
C PHE A 230 3.66 -23.17 4.40
N LEU A 231 4.71 -23.85 4.85
CA LEU A 231 6.05 -23.24 4.95
C LEU A 231 6.65 -22.93 3.58
N GLN A 232 6.50 -23.84 2.61
CA GLN A 232 6.97 -23.61 1.24
C GLN A 232 6.27 -22.41 0.59
N ARG A 233 4.96 -22.25 0.81
CA ARG A 233 4.20 -21.07 0.34
C ARG A 233 4.49 -19.81 1.13
N PHE A 234 4.67 -19.91 2.44
CA PHE A 234 4.97 -18.77 3.30
C PHE A 234 6.32 -18.15 2.94
N PHE A 235 7.36 -18.97 2.77
CA PHE A 235 8.71 -18.52 2.40
C PHE A 235 8.95 -18.40 0.88
N GLU A 236 7.97 -18.80 0.06
CA GLU A 236 8.06 -18.78 -1.41
C GLU A 236 9.24 -19.61 -1.93
N GLN A 237 9.45 -20.78 -1.32
CA GLN A 237 10.55 -21.72 -1.59
C GLN A 237 10.02 -23.15 -1.70
N ASP A 238 9.87 -23.64 -2.93
CA ASP A 238 9.38 -25.01 -3.20
C ASP A 238 10.37 -26.10 -2.73
N ASP A 239 11.66 -25.77 -2.59
CA ASP A 239 12.71 -26.68 -2.15
C ASP A 239 12.97 -26.65 -0.63
N LEU A 240 12.24 -25.80 0.11
CA LEU A 240 12.35 -25.73 1.57
C LEU A 240 12.02 -27.09 2.20
N GLN A 241 12.95 -27.59 3.01
CA GLN A 241 12.85 -28.89 3.67
C GLN A 241 12.28 -28.73 5.08
N VAL A 242 11.35 -29.61 5.43
CA VAL A 242 10.72 -29.64 6.75
C VAL A 242 11.01 -30.98 7.40
N ARG A 243 11.45 -30.93 8.66
CA ARG A 243 11.75 -32.12 9.47
C ARG A 243 10.85 -32.15 10.69
N PHE A 244 10.37 -33.35 11.00
CA PHE A 244 9.56 -33.62 12.18
C PHE A 244 10.38 -34.51 13.13
N ARG A 245 10.62 -34.03 14.35
CA ARG A 245 11.32 -34.78 15.39
C ARG A 245 10.34 -35.19 16.48
N PRO A 246 10.33 -36.44 16.96
CA PRO A 246 9.50 -36.80 18.11
C PRO A 246 9.76 -35.86 19.29
N SER A 247 8.68 -35.39 19.90
CA SER A 247 8.71 -34.56 21.11
C SER A 247 7.53 -34.97 22.00
N PHE A 248 7.23 -34.18 23.02
CA PHE A 248 6.14 -34.45 23.96
C PHE A 248 5.35 -33.18 24.25
N PHE A 249 4.04 -33.22 24.00
CA PHE A 249 3.09 -32.24 24.48
C PHE A 249 1.91 -32.97 25.12
N PRO A 250 1.45 -32.60 26.33
CA PRO A 250 0.38 -33.33 27.03
C PRO A 250 -0.94 -33.43 26.25
N PHE A 251 -1.20 -32.49 25.35
CA PHE A 251 -2.41 -32.41 24.52
C PHE A 251 -2.29 -33.13 23.18
N THR A 252 -1.16 -33.76 22.84
CA THR A 252 -1.01 -34.52 21.58
C THR A 252 -0.30 -35.86 21.75
N GLU A 253 -0.72 -36.88 20.99
CA GLU A 253 -0.06 -38.18 20.90
C GLU A 253 -0.39 -38.88 19.57
N PRO A 254 0.58 -39.14 18.68
CA PRO A 254 2.00 -38.79 18.77
C PRO A 254 2.26 -37.28 18.64
N SER A 255 3.31 -36.82 19.31
CA SER A 255 3.81 -35.44 19.32
C SER A 255 5.11 -35.27 18.53
N ALA A 256 5.29 -34.11 17.88
CA ALA A 256 6.52 -33.77 17.17
C ALA A 256 6.84 -32.26 17.20
N GLU A 257 8.13 -31.94 17.23
CA GLU A 257 8.65 -30.62 16.90
C GLU A 257 8.89 -30.51 15.39
N MET A 258 8.66 -29.32 14.85
CA MET A 258 8.82 -28.99 13.44
C MET A 258 10.05 -28.08 13.29
N ASP A 259 10.98 -28.49 12.44
CA ASP A 259 12.12 -27.67 12.02
C ASP A 259 12.07 -27.42 10.52
N MET A 260 12.52 -26.25 10.07
CA MET A 260 12.76 -25.95 8.66
C MET A 260 14.25 -25.79 8.34
N SER A 261 14.64 -26.10 7.10
CA SER A 261 15.99 -25.81 6.62
C SER A 261 16.22 -24.30 6.54
N TRP A 262 17.27 -23.81 7.19
CA TRP A 262 17.61 -22.38 7.19
C TRP A 262 19.12 -22.17 7.28
N LYS A 263 19.70 -21.41 6.34
CA LYS A 263 21.13 -21.03 6.31
C LYS A 263 22.11 -22.20 6.56
N GLY A 264 21.85 -23.36 5.98
CA GLY A 264 22.69 -24.55 6.13
C GLY A 264 22.50 -25.33 7.43
N GLY A 265 21.50 -24.97 8.24
CA GLY A 265 21.12 -25.67 9.46
C GLY A 265 19.60 -25.89 9.56
N TRP A 266 19.15 -26.24 10.76
CA TRP A 266 17.75 -26.43 11.10
C TRP A 266 17.30 -25.35 12.07
N LEU A 267 16.15 -24.75 11.79
CA LEU A 267 15.49 -23.79 12.67
C LEU A 267 14.16 -24.38 13.14
N GLU A 268 14.00 -24.58 14.45
CA GLU A 268 12.73 -24.96 15.05
C GLU A 268 11.71 -23.84 14.83
N ILE A 269 10.50 -24.18 14.39
CA ILE A 269 9.42 -23.22 14.07
C ILE A 269 8.18 -23.42 14.94
N GLY A 270 8.08 -24.56 15.62
CA GLY A 270 7.01 -24.85 16.57
C GLY A 270 6.73 -26.33 16.80
N GLY A 271 5.68 -26.60 17.56
CA GLY A 271 5.24 -27.95 17.94
C GLY A 271 3.97 -28.38 17.21
N CYS A 272 3.77 -29.68 17.07
CA CYS A 272 2.59 -30.27 16.46
C CYS A 272 2.32 -31.69 16.96
N GLY A 273 1.15 -32.24 16.63
CA GLY A 273 0.85 -33.64 16.90
C GLY A 273 -0.60 -34.00 16.62
N MET A 274 -0.92 -35.28 16.78
CA MET A 274 -2.32 -35.74 16.78
C MET A 274 -2.97 -35.38 18.11
N VAL A 275 -4.17 -34.81 18.10
CA VAL A 275 -4.88 -34.39 19.32
C VAL A 275 -5.09 -35.59 20.24
N HIS A 276 -4.70 -35.45 21.49
CA HIS A 276 -4.78 -36.54 22.46
C HIS A 276 -6.27 -36.86 22.76
N PRO A 277 -6.68 -38.15 22.85
CA PRO A 277 -8.07 -38.52 23.09
C PRO A 277 -8.72 -37.87 24.32
N ASN A 278 -7.95 -37.65 25.39
CA ASN A 278 -8.44 -36.93 26.57
C ASN A 278 -8.87 -35.49 26.27
N VAL A 279 -8.21 -34.78 25.35
CA VAL A 279 -8.59 -33.41 24.97
C VAL A 279 -9.96 -33.43 24.29
N LEU A 280 -10.18 -34.36 23.36
CA LEU A 280 -11.49 -34.55 22.70
C LEU A 280 -12.58 -34.92 23.71
N LYS A 281 -12.27 -35.78 24.69
CA LYS A 281 -13.20 -36.15 25.77
C LYS A 281 -13.61 -34.96 26.64
N HIS A 282 -12.71 -34.02 26.95
CA HIS A 282 -13.05 -32.83 27.74
C HIS A 282 -14.12 -31.96 27.07
N VAL A 283 -14.22 -32.01 25.74
CA VAL A 283 -15.17 -31.23 24.94
C VAL A 283 -16.28 -32.10 24.33
N ASN A 284 -16.48 -33.31 24.85
CA ASN A 284 -17.52 -34.26 24.43
C ASN A 284 -17.47 -34.68 22.95
N ILE A 285 -16.27 -34.70 22.34
CA ILE A 285 -16.05 -35.28 21.00
C ILE A 285 -15.62 -36.74 21.14
N ASP A 286 -16.29 -37.63 20.40
CA ASP A 286 -15.99 -39.06 20.38
C ASP A 286 -14.66 -39.34 19.68
N SER A 287 -13.64 -39.70 20.45
CA SER A 287 -12.28 -39.99 19.97
C SER A 287 -12.14 -41.30 19.21
N GLU A 288 -13.13 -42.20 19.26
CA GLU A 288 -13.15 -43.41 18.43
C GLU A 288 -13.72 -43.12 17.03
N LYS A 289 -14.49 -42.04 16.91
CA LYS A 289 -15.08 -41.58 15.64
C LYS A 289 -14.26 -40.50 14.95
N TYR A 290 -13.77 -39.52 15.71
CA TYR A 290 -13.07 -38.36 15.18
C TYR A 290 -11.61 -38.36 15.61
N LEU A 291 -10.75 -38.05 14.65
CA LEU A 291 -9.33 -37.82 14.85
C LEU A 291 -9.02 -36.37 14.54
N GLY A 292 -7.90 -35.87 15.04
CA GLY A 292 -7.47 -34.54 14.67
C GLY A 292 -5.98 -34.33 14.85
N PHE A 293 -5.45 -33.29 14.21
CA PHE A 293 -4.12 -32.79 14.50
C PHE A 293 -4.18 -31.32 14.89
N ALA A 294 -3.18 -30.91 15.66
CA ALA A 294 -2.94 -29.52 15.98
C ALA A 294 -1.47 -29.17 15.72
N PHE A 295 -1.21 -27.88 15.48
CA PHE A 295 0.13 -27.33 15.38
C PHE A 295 0.15 -25.92 15.95
N GLY A 296 1.31 -25.47 16.44
CA GLY A 296 1.53 -24.12 16.92
C GLY A 296 2.80 -23.54 16.34
N LEU A 297 2.73 -22.29 15.87
CA LEU A 297 3.83 -21.57 15.24
C LEU A 297 4.05 -20.23 15.96
N GLY A 298 5.33 -19.90 16.21
CA GLY A 298 5.71 -18.58 16.72
C GLY A 298 5.79 -17.56 15.59
N VAL A 299 5.00 -16.48 15.66
CA VAL A 299 4.87 -15.52 14.55
C VAL A 299 6.12 -14.66 14.43
N GLU A 300 6.68 -14.20 15.55
CA GLU A 300 7.93 -13.41 15.56
C GLU A 300 9.11 -14.19 14.98
N ARG A 301 9.09 -15.52 15.04
CA ARG A 301 10.15 -16.36 14.46
C ARG A 301 10.01 -16.51 12.94
N LEU A 302 8.79 -16.37 12.42
CA LEU A 302 8.51 -16.45 10.98
C LEU A 302 8.69 -15.10 10.25
N ALA A 303 8.52 -13.99 10.96
CA ALA A 303 8.64 -12.62 10.45
C ALA A 303 10.10 -12.21 10.16
#